data_AF-A0A532C519-F1
#
_entry.id   AF-A0A532C519-F1
#
_cell.length_a   1.000
_cell.length_b   1.000
_cell.length_c   1.000
_cell.angle_alpha   90.00
_cell.angle_beta   90.00
_cell.angle_gamma   90.00
#
_symmetry.space_group_name_H-M   'P 1'
#
loop_
_entity.id
_entity.type
_entity.pdbx_description
1 polymer ?
#
loop_
_entity_poly.entity_id
_entity_poly.type
_entity_poly.pdbx_seq_one_letter_code
_entity_poly.pdbx_strand_id
1 'polypeptide(L)'
;MKICPSCRRELPEISRYCSQCGQRLHADHVDASPPPKPSPPSVTAKPGQLNVEILYGMVATLSLAILFPPWETPPSQAPEFLGLHFILNPPTPEAIVSRLLLTIELVTIAIAGLYGSFFFRQKKP
;
A
#
# COMPACT_ATOMS: atom_id res chain seq x y z
N MET A 1 25.23 29.40 28.58
CA MET A 1 23.91 29.34 29.29
C MET A 1 22.94 30.26 28.56
N LYS A 2 21.67 29.86 28.37
CA LYS A 2 20.64 30.66 27.68
C LYS A 2 19.46 30.97 28.62
N ILE A 3 18.88 32.17 28.51
CA ILE A 3 17.70 32.55 29.29
C ILE A 3 16.46 32.40 28.42
N CYS A 4 15.42 31.74 28.95
CA CYS A 4 14.14 31.62 28.25
C CYS A 4 13.44 32.98 28.16
N PRO A 5 13.01 33.45 26.97
CA PRO A 5 12.35 34.75 26.85
C PRO A 5 10.95 34.79 27.50
N SER A 6 10.31 33.63 27.69
CA SER A 6 8.95 33.55 28.22
C SER A 6 8.91 33.47 29.75
N CYS A 7 9.71 32.61 30.37
CA CYS A 7 9.70 32.40 31.82
C CYS A 7 10.98 32.87 32.54
N ARG A 8 11.95 33.43 31.79
CA ARG A 8 13.24 33.95 32.28
C ARG A 8 14.10 32.96 33.07
N ARG A 9 13.84 31.65 32.95
CA ARG A 9 14.71 30.64 33.55
C ARG A 9 16.01 30.50 32.77
N GLU A 10 17.09 30.25 33.49
CA GLU A 10 18.39 29.87 32.93
C GLU A 10 18.39 28.39 32.54
N LEU A 11 18.84 28.10 31.32
CA LEU A 11 18.95 26.75 30.80
C LEU A 11 20.34 26.50 30.18
N PRO A 12 20.76 25.22 30.13
CA PRO A 12 21.95 24.81 29.39
C PRO A 12 21.88 25.24 27.92
N GLU A 13 23.02 25.54 27.32
CA GLU A 13 23.07 26.09 25.96
C GLU A 13 22.52 25.14 24.87
N ILE A 14 22.53 23.84 25.18
CA ILE A 14 22.04 22.73 24.37
C ILE A 14 20.51 22.57 24.38
N SER A 15 19.79 23.26 25.28
CA SER A 15 18.35 23.05 25.41
C SER A 15 17.61 23.67 24.22
N ARG A 16 16.94 22.84 23.42
CA ARG A 16 16.13 23.30 22.29
C ARG A 16 14.79 23.92 22.70
N TYR A 17 14.29 23.50 23.85
CA TYR A 17 13.02 23.92 24.45
C TYR A 17 13.24 24.22 25.93
N CYS A 18 12.44 25.12 26.48
CA CYS A 18 12.40 25.35 27.91
C CYS A 18 11.73 24.16 28.62
N SER A 19 12.42 23.55 29.58
CA SER A 19 11.92 22.43 30.38
C SER A 19 10.76 22.77 31.34
N GLN A 20 10.34 24.04 31.40
CA GLN A 20 9.30 24.51 32.32
C GLN A 20 8.08 25.04 31.60
N CYS A 21 8.25 25.98 30.66
CA CYS A 21 7.13 26.54 29.91
C CYS A 21 6.99 25.96 28.49
N GLY A 22 7.90 25.08 28.06
CA GLY A 22 7.87 24.47 26.73
C GLY A 22 8.31 25.37 25.58
N GLN A 23 8.64 26.64 25.83
CA GLN A 23 9.00 27.61 24.80
C GLN A 23 10.26 27.18 24.03
N ARG A 24 10.21 27.21 22.69
CA ARG A 24 11.37 26.98 21.81
C ARG A 24 12.42 28.07 22.02
N LEU A 25 13.69 27.66 22.19
CA LEU A 25 14.82 28.57 22.43
C LEU A 25 15.72 28.77 21.20
N HIS A 26 15.54 27.96 20.15
CA HIS A 26 16.16 28.21 18.85
C HIS A 26 15.21 28.97 17.94
N ALA A 27 15.48 30.26 17.81
CA ALA A 27 15.23 30.98 16.58
C ALA A 27 16.57 31.06 15.86
N ASP A 28 16.94 30.03 15.10
CA ASP A 28 17.96 30.20 14.08
C ASP A 28 17.40 31.26 13.11
N HIS A 29 18.21 32.28 12.85
CA HIS A 29 17.95 33.37 11.91
C HIS A 29 17.27 32.82 10.63
N VAL A 30 15.95 33.00 10.56
CA VAL A 30 15.24 33.00 9.28
C VAL A 30 15.42 34.42 8.78
N ASP A 31 16.35 34.59 7.84
CA ASP A 31 16.39 35.76 6.97
C ASP A 31 14.97 36.10 6.56
N ALA A 32 14.63 37.39 6.69
CA ALA A 32 13.34 37.93 6.34
C ALA A 32 13.09 37.76 4.83
N SER A 33 12.55 36.61 4.45
CA SER A 33 11.85 36.39 3.20
C SER A 33 10.49 35.78 3.54
N PRO A 34 9.37 36.28 2.97
CA PRO A 34 8.05 35.80 3.32
C PRO A 34 7.96 34.28 3.08
N PRO A 35 7.23 33.54 3.93
CA PRO A 35 7.16 32.10 3.82
C PRO A 35 6.62 31.70 2.45
N PRO A 36 7.29 30.83 1.68
CA PRO A 36 6.63 30.20 0.54
C PRO A 36 5.41 29.45 1.08
N LYS A 37 4.26 29.66 0.41
CA LYS A 37 3.00 28.96 0.70
C LYS A 37 3.26 27.48 0.98
N PRO A 38 2.58 26.86 1.96
CA PRO A 38 2.71 25.44 2.19
C PRO A 38 2.27 24.70 0.92
N SER A 39 3.24 24.25 0.14
CA SER A 39 3.04 23.16 -0.80
C SER A 39 2.65 21.92 0.02
N PRO A 40 1.66 21.14 -0.43
CA PRO A 40 1.28 19.92 0.27
C PRO A 40 2.52 19.04 0.46
N PRO A 41 2.61 18.30 1.59
CA PRO A 41 3.81 17.54 1.92
C PRO A 41 4.18 16.65 0.75
N SER A 42 5.35 16.91 0.17
CA SER A 42 6.01 15.95 -0.71
C SER A 42 6.24 14.71 0.13
N VAL A 43 5.39 13.71 -0.11
CA VAL A 43 5.50 12.37 0.42
C VAL A 43 6.83 11.83 -0.11
N THR A 44 7.89 12.03 0.67
CA THR A 44 9.16 11.33 0.52
C THR A 44 8.85 9.87 0.77
N ALA A 45 8.49 9.16 -0.29
CA ALA A 45 8.24 7.74 -0.25
C ALA A 45 9.53 7.06 0.22
N LYS A 46 9.51 6.58 1.46
CA LYS A 46 10.60 5.76 2.02
C LYS A 46 10.89 4.60 1.06
N PRO A 47 12.16 4.36 0.67
CA PRO A 47 12.50 3.22 -0.19
C PRO A 47 12.17 1.93 0.54
N GLY A 48 11.04 1.31 0.18
CA GLY A 48 10.50 0.11 0.84
C GLY A 48 9.00 0.12 1.10
N GLN A 49 8.31 1.26 0.90
CA GLN A 49 6.86 1.31 1.09
C GLN A 49 6.14 0.74 -0.15
N LEU A 50 5.57 -0.46 -0.03
CA LEU A 50 4.70 -1.07 -1.04
C LEU A 50 3.49 -0.13 -1.26
N ASN A 51 3.15 0.20 -2.51
CA ASN A 51 1.99 1.07 -2.76
C ASN A 51 0.73 0.34 -2.31
N VAL A 52 0.04 0.89 -1.30
CA VAL A 52 -1.19 0.33 -0.73
C VAL A 52 -2.28 0.17 -1.80
N GLU A 53 -2.34 1.07 -2.79
CA GLU A 53 -3.26 0.95 -3.92
C GLU A 53 -2.99 -0.30 -4.77
N ILE A 54 -1.71 -0.59 -5.06
CA ILE A 54 -1.30 -1.78 -5.82
C ILE A 54 -1.58 -3.04 -5.00
N LEU A 55 -1.30 -3.00 -3.70
CA LEU A 55 -1.60 -4.11 -2.79
C LEU A 55 -3.10 -4.43 -2.78
N TYR A 56 -3.96 -3.41 -2.65
CA TYR A 56 -5.40 -3.60 -2.72
C TYR A 56 -5.87 -4.08 -4.08
N GLY A 57 -5.27 -3.61 -5.17
CA GLY A 57 -5.52 -4.14 -6.52
C GLY A 57 -5.22 -5.64 -6.60
N MET A 58 -4.05 -6.07 -6.10
CA MET A 58 -3.65 -7.48 -6.11
C MET A 58 -4.60 -8.35 -5.26
N VAL A 59 -4.97 -7.88 -4.06
CA VAL A 59 -5.90 -8.58 -3.17
C VAL A 59 -7.29 -8.69 -3.81
N ALA A 60 -7.78 -7.64 -4.47
CA ALA A 60 -9.07 -7.65 -5.15
C ALA A 60 -9.10 -8.68 -6.28
N THR A 61 -8.05 -8.74 -7.11
CA THR A 61 -7.95 -9.72 -8.20
C THR A 61 -7.88 -11.15 -7.68
N LEU A 62 -7.08 -11.41 -6.63
CA LEU A 62 -7.02 -12.73 -5.99
C LEU A 62 -8.37 -13.13 -5.39
N SER A 63 -9.06 -12.19 -4.76
CA SER A 63 -10.40 -12.43 -4.20
C SER A 63 -11.40 -12.77 -5.29
N LEU A 64 -11.34 -12.09 -6.43
CA LEU A 64 -12.21 -12.35 -7.59
C LEU A 64 -11.99 -13.76 -8.16
N ALA A 65 -10.73 -14.18 -8.31
CA ALA A 65 -10.38 -15.51 -8.79
C ALA A 65 -10.90 -16.64 -7.88
N ILE A 66 -10.90 -16.41 -6.56
CA ILE A 66 -11.47 -17.36 -5.59
C ILE A 66 -13.00 -17.36 -5.64
N LEU A 67 -13.61 -16.20 -5.89
CA LEU A 67 -15.07 -16.04 -5.90
C LEU A 67 -15.72 -16.61 -7.17
N PHE A 68 -15.01 -16.51 -8.29
CA PHE A 68 -15.42 -16.99 -9.61
C PHE A 68 -14.42 -18.01 -10.15
N PRO A 69 -14.30 -19.19 -9.51
CA PRO A 69 -13.32 -20.18 -9.95
C PRO A 69 -13.70 -20.76 -11.32
N PRO A 70 -12.71 -21.32 -12.04
CA PRO A 70 -12.95 -22.06 -13.27
C PRO A 70 -13.62 -23.40 -12.98
N TRP A 71 -14.76 -23.64 -13.60
CA TRP A 71 -15.51 -24.90 -13.51
C TRP A 71 -15.14 -25.83 -14.65
N GLU A 72 -15.06 -27.12 -14.35
CA GLU A 72 -14.87 -28.21 -15.31
C GLU A 72 -15.92 -29.30 -15.11
N THR A 73 -16.09 -30.13 -16.14
CA THR A 73 -16.93 -31.32 -16.06
C THR A 73 -16.44 -32.35 -15.04
N PRO A 74 -17.35 -33.19 -14.53
CA PRO A 74 -16.97 -34.25 -13.61
C PRO A 74 -16.02 -35.27 -14.26
N PRO A 75 -15.25 -36.04 -13.47
CA PRO A 75 -14.21 -36.96 -13.96
C PRO A 75 -14.75 -38.10 -14.84
N SER A 76 -16.07 -38.30 -14.84
CA SER A 76 -16.78 -39.28 -15.67
C SER A 76 -16.95 -38.85 -17.13
N GLN A 77 -16.73 -37.56 -17.44
CA GLN A 77 -16.88 -36.98 -18.77
C GLN A 77 -15.53 -36.43 -19.26
N ALA A 78 -15.41 -36.23 -20.57
CA ALA A 78 -14.25 -35.54 -21.13
C ALA A 78 -14.10 -34.15 -20.49
N PRO A 79 -12.88 -33.72 -20.15
CA PRO A 79 -12.64 -32.44 -19.48
C PRO A 79 -12.98 -31.29 -20.44
N GLU A 80 -14.05 -30.57 -20.12
CA GLU A 80 -14.44 -29.35 -20.81
C GLU A 80 -14.54 -28.20 -19.82
N PHE A 81 -14.13 -27.01 -20.26
CA PHE A 81 -14.19 -25.81 -19.45
C PHE A 81 -15.60 -25.23 -19.51
N LEU A 82 -16.25 -25.16 -18.35
CA LEU A 82 -17.64 -24.69 -18.21
C LEU A 82 -17.75 -23.20 -17.91
N GLY A 83 -16.63 -22.48 -17.85
CA GLY A 83 -16.61 -21.04 -17.59
C GLY A 83 -16.25 -20.68 -16.14
N LEU A 84 -16.28 -19.36 -15.88
CA LEU A 84 -16.09 -18.78 -14.55
C LEU A 84 -17.47 -18.46 -13.97
N HIS A 85 -17.84 -19.16 -12.90
CA HIS A 85 -19.13 -18.96 -12.23
C HIS A 85 -18.93 -18.80 -10.73
N PHE A 86 -19.89 -18.13 -10.11
CA PHE A 86 -19.87 -17.89 -8.67
C PHE A 86 -19.89 -19.21 -7.89
N ILE A 87 -19.08 -19.29 -6.83
CA ILE A 87 -18.91 -20.53 -6.03
C ILE A 87 -20.24 -21.12 -5.50
N LEU A 88 -21.25 -20.28 -5.20
CA LEU A 88 -22.56 -20.74 -4.70
C LEU A 88 -23.60 -20.98 -5.80
N ASN A 89 -23.29 -20.68 -7.06
CA ASN A 89 -24.20 -20.87 -8.20
C ASN A 89 -23.45 -21.54 -9.36
N PRO A 90 -23.15 -22.86 -9.22
CA PRO A 90 -22.42 -23.60 -10.25
C PRO A 90 -23.24 -23.71 -11.55
N PRO A 91 -22.58 -23.82 -12.72
CA PRO A 91 -23.25 -23.90 -14.01
C PRO A 91 -24.02 -25.21 -14.20
N THR A 92 -23.51 -26.31 -13.64
CA THR A 92 -24.17 -27.62 -13.60
C THR A 92 -24.02 -28.25 -12.21
N PRO A 93 -24.97 -29.09 -11.77
CA PRO A 93 -24.98 -29.64 -10.40
C PRO A 93 -23.80 -30.58 -10.12
N GLU A 94 -23.21 -31.16 -11.17
CA GLU A 94 -22.07 -32.08 -11.08
C GLU A 94 -20.74 -31.41 -11.48
N ALA A 95 -20.73 -30.10 -11.70
CA ALA A 95 -19.51 -29.36 -12.03
C ALA A 95 -18.53 -29.38 -10.85
N ILE A 96 -17.24 -29.45 -11.15
CA ILE A 96 -16.17 -29.40 -10.16
C ILE A 96 -15.26 -28.20 -10.46
N VAL A 97 -14.66 -27.61 -9.44
CA VAL A 97 -13.65 -26.55 -9.63
C VAL A 97 -12.36 -27.16 -10.18
N SER A 98 -11.92 -26.65 -11.33
CA SER A 98 -10.69 -27.11 -11.98
C SER A 98 -9.46 -26.65 -11.19
N ARG A 99 -8.79 -27.60 -10.54
CA ARG A 99 -7.56 -27.31 -9.77
C ARG A 99 -6.44 -26.83 -10.68
N LEU A 100 -6.36 -27.37 -11.90
CA LEU A 100 -5.34 -27.01 -12.88
C LEU A 100 -5.53 -25.57 -13.34
N LEU A 101 -6.72 -25.22 -13.83
CA LEU A 101 -7.01 -23.87 -14.31
C LEU A 101 -6.93 -22.84 -13.20
N LEU A 102 -7.42 -23.17 -11.99
CA LEU A 102 -7.31 -22.30 -10.83
C LEU A 102 -5.84 -22.05 -10.45
N THR A 103 -4.98 -23.07 -10.51
CA THR A 103 -3.55 -22.90 -10.24
C THR A 103 -2.90 -21.99 -11.27
N ILE A 104 -3.19 -22.19 -12.56
CA ILE A 104 -2.68 -21.35 -13.66
C ILE A 104 -3.11 -19.90 -13.45
N GLU A 105 -4.37 -19.66 -13.11
CA GLU A 105 -4.91 -18.33 -12.85
C GLU A 105 -4.21 -17.66 -11.66
N LEU A 106 -4.15 -18.33 -10.51
CA LEU A 106 -3.53 -17.79 -9.29
C LEU A 106 -2.04 -17.48 -9.49
N VAL A 107 -1.29 -18.36 -10.16
CA VAL A 107 0.12 -18.14 -10.48
C VAL A 107 0.27 -16.97 -11.45
N THR A 108 -0.60 -16.86 -12.46
CA THR A 108 -0.58 -15.75 -13.42
C THR A 108 -0.84 -14.41 -12.73
N ILE A 109 -1.83 -14.35 -11.82
CA ILE A 109 -2.13 -13.15 -11.02
C ILE A 109 -0.95 -12.79 -10.12
N ALA A 110 -0.32 -13.77 -9.47
CA ALA A 110 0.84 -13.53 -8.60
C ALA A 110 2.04 -12.98 -9.39
N ILE A 111 2.35 -13.57 -10.55
CA ILE A 111 3.43 -13.12 -11.45
C ILE A 111 3.12 -11.70 -11.95
N ALA A 112 1.90 -11.45 -12.43
CA ALA A 112 1.47 -10.14 -12.91
C ALA A 112 1.53 -9.08 -11.81
N GLY A 113 1.11 -9.41 -10.59
CA GLY A 113 1.21 -8.54 -9.42
C GLY A 113 2.66 -8.19 -9.07
N LEU A 114 3.57 -9.18 -9.13
CA LEU A 114 4.99 -8.97 -8.90
C LEU A 114 5.60 -8.04 -9.95
N TYR A 115 5.44 -8.34 -11.24
CA TYR A 115 5.96 -7.49 -12.32
C TYR A 115 5.33 -6.09 -12.31
N GLY A 116 4.02 -6.00 -12.07
CA GLY A 116 3.32 -4.74 -11.90
C GLY A 116 3.93 -3.90 -10.78
N SER A 117 4.18 -4.52 -9.62
CA SER A 117 4.78 -3.83 -8.47
C SER A 117 6.16 -3.24 -8.81
N PHE A 118 6.98 -3.93 -9.61
CA PHE A 118 8.27 -3.41 -10.06
C PHE A 118 8.12 -2.28 -11.08
N PHE A 119 7.23 -2.45 -12.07
CA PHE A 119 7.01 -1.45 -13.11
C PHE A 119 6.50 -0.11 -12.55
N PHE A 120 5.55 -0.15 -11.61
CA PHE A 120 5.02 1.07 -10.99
C PHE A 120 6.01 1.73 -10.01
N ARG A 121 6.99 1.00 -9.48
CA ARG A 121 8.10 1.60 -8.69
C ARG A 121 9.04 2.42 -9.55
N GLN A 122 9.28 2.02 -10.80
CA GLN A 122 10.18 2.73 -11.72
C GLN A 122 9.55 3.99 -12.34
N LYS A 123 8.22 4.14 -12.28
CA LYS A 123 7.49 5.28 -12.88
C LYS A 123 7.36 6.51 -11.98
N LYS A 124 7.95 6.53 -10.78
CA LYS A 124 8.01 7.74 -9.94
C LYS A 124 9.24 8.58 -10.32
N PRO A 125 9.08 9.82 -10.84
CA PRO A 125 10.19 10.74 -11.05
C PRO A 125 10.80 11.22 -9.73
#